data_AF-A0A967YZG5-F1
#
_entry.id   AF-A0A967YZG5-F1
#
_cell.length_a   1.000
_cell.length_b   1.000
_cell.length_c   1.000
_cell.angle_alpha   90.00
_cell.angle_beta   90.00
_cell.angle_gamma   90.00
#
_symmetry.space_group_name_H-M   'P 1'
#
loop_
_entity.id
_entity.type
_entity.pdbx_description
1 polymer ?
#
loop_
_entity_poly.entity_id
_entity_poly.type
_entity_poly.pdbx_seq_one_letter_code
_entity_poly.pdbx_strand_id
1 'polypeptide(L)'
;MPQLSQLFPTGDNLIGWIFQLAFFVFFIVFMFYGQRIQIYIIIREVEGSLMRLKFMRDKGRKMAIETVKEIGKPSTDPTQRVDQFLEYFAIAPVNLDPSGVIQRLEHLLDVRDIRFKDDVRLMAPQADETQTNNLENMLEAALALNIIYKIMRHFYILGKKTFSLYIIMQLQMVLPLIMREAKAYASALKAFTEGQPIGDGAGALVAAKLMRGHEKTQIAKDVVMAKMPIEGRTAYVIKAEGPGANVGKPGEAMKRIIEENDGKVALTIVIDAGLKLEGEKPGEVAEGVGVAIGGPGVERYK
;
A
#
# COMPACT_ATOMS: atom_id res chain seq x y z
N MET A 1 -33.68 -20.79 41.56
CA MET A 1 -32.70 -21.80 41.14
C MET A 1 -33.24 -22.51 39.92
N PRO A 2 -32.63 -22.41 38.73
CA PRO A 2 -33.04 -23.21 37.58
C PRO A 2 -32.84 -24.68 37.94
N GLN A 3 -33.86 -25.49 37.74
CA GLN A 3 -33.84 -26.90 38.13
C GLN A 3 -32.73 -27.64 37.37
N LEU A 4 -31.77 -28.20 38.11
CA LEU A 4 -30.77 -29.17 37.64
C LEU A 4 -31.40 -30.46 37.06
N SER A 5 -32.73 -30.59 37.08
CA SER A 5 -33.48 -31.77 36.64
C SER A 5 -33.53 -31.98 35.13
N GLN A 6 -33.04 -31.04 34.32
CA GLN A 6 -32.92 -31.23 32.86
C GLN A 6 -31.56 -31.80 32.43
N LEU A 7 -30.59 -31.93 33.35
CA LEU A 7 -29.26 -32.45 33.06
C LEU A 7 -29.12 -33.96 33.31
N PHE A 8 -30.13 -34.61 33.91
CA PHE A 8 -30.10 -36.05 34.17
C PHE A 8 -31.44 -36.68 33.74
N PRO A 9 -31.42 -37.74 32.91
CA PRO A 9 -32.63 -38.44 32.51
C PRO A 9 -33.34 -38.97 33.76
N THR A 10 -34.52 -38.42 34.06
CA THR A 10 -35.40 -38.95 35.10
C THR A 10 -36.10 -40.19 34.57
N GLY A 11 -35.61 -41.37 34.95
CA GLY A 11 -36.20 -42.68 34.64
C GLY A 11 -35.18 -43.70 34.15
N ASP A 12 -35.58 -44.98 34.12
CA ASP A 12 -34.80 -46.16 33.72
C ASP A 12 -34.56 -46.22 32.17
N ASN A 13 -34.34 -45.06 31.56
CA ASN A 13 -34.08 -44.89 30.14
C ASN A 13 -32.60 -45.14 29.85
N LEU A 14 -32.24 -46.41 29.77
CA LEU A 14 -30.88 -46.89 29.49
C LEU A 14 -30.25 -46.22 28.24
N ILE A 15 -31.07 -45.98 27.21
CA ILE A 15 -30.67 -45.26 25.98
C ILE A 15 -30.27 -43.80 26.29
N GLY A 16 -31.02 -43.10 27.14
CA GLY A 16 -30.73 -41.72 27.54
C GLY A 16 -29.41 -41.60 28.31
N TRP A 17 -29.14 -42.56 29.21
CA TRP A 17 -27.86 -42.64 29.92
C TRP A 17 -26.68 -42.93 29.00
N ILE A 18 -26.86 -43.82 28.01
CA ILE A 18 -25.84 -44.09 26.97
C ILE A 18 -25.54 -42.83 26.16
N PHE A 19 -26.57 -42.11 25.69
CA PHE A 19 -26.39 -40.86 24.95
C PHE A 19 -25.69 -39.78 25.78
N GLN A 20 -26.04 -39.64 27.06
CA GLN A 20 -25.42 -38.67 27.94
C GLN A 20 -23.94 -39.00 28.21
N LEU A 21 -23.62 -40.27 28.44
CA LEU A 21 -22.24 -40.72 28.63
C LEU A 21 -21.41 -40.52 27.35
N ALA A 22 -21.98 -40.85 26.18
CA ALA A 22 -21.36 -40.56 24.89
C ALA A 22 -21.13 -39.06 24.68
N PHE A 23 -22.10 -38.21 25.06
CA PHE A 23 -21.98 -36.75 24.99
C PHE A 23 -20.89 -36.22 25.93
N PHE A 24 -20.79 -36.74 27.16
CA PHE A 24 -19.72 -36.36 28.08
C PHE A 24 -18.34 -36.75 27.56
N VAL A 25 -18.20 -37.97 27.04
CA VAL A 25 -16.95 -38.42 26.41
C VAL A 25 -16.59 -37.53 25.22
N PHE A 26 -17.56 -37.22 24.35
CA PHE A 26 -17.36 -36.29 23.24
C PHE A 26 -16.95 -34.89 23.73
N PHE A 27 -17.60 -34.35 24.75
CA PHE A 27 -17.29 -33.04 25.31
C PHE A 27 -15.88 -33.00 25.93
N ILE A 28 -15.48 -34.04 26.64
CA ILE A 28 -14.13 -34.18 27.20
C ILE A 28 -13.09 -34.21 26.08
N VAL A 29 -13.31 -35.03 25.04
CA VAL A 29 -12.43 -35.07 23.86
C VAL A 29 -12.36 -33.68 23.20
N PHE A 30 -13.49 -33.01 23.01
CA PHE A 30 -13.51 -31.68 22.41
C PHE A 30 -12.86 -30.61 23.30
N MET A 31 -12.95 -30.73 24.63
CA MET A 31 -12.30 -29.80 25.55
C MET A 31 -10.77 -29.89 25.44
N PHE A 32 -10.21 -31.09 25.34
CA PHE A 32 -8.76 -31.29 25.25
C PHE A 32 -8.20 -31.12 23.83
N TYR A 33 -8.98 -31.47 22.80
CA TYR A 33 -8.52 -31.48 21.40
C TYR A 33 -9.12 -30.37 20.53
N GLY A 34 -10.19 -29.70 20.98
CA GLY A 34 -10.89 -28.67 20.22
C GLY A 34 -9.97 -27.52 19.80
N GLN A 35 -9.08 -27.07 20.69
CA GLN A 35 -8.08 -26.05 20.37
C GLN A 35 -7.11 -26.51 19.28
N ARG A 36 -6.68 -27.78 19.31
CA ARG A 36 -5.80 -28.33 18.26
C ARG A 36 -6.53 -28.44 16.93
N ILE A 37 -7.77 -28.92 16.95
CA ILE A 37 -8.62 -29.00 15.76
C ILE A 37 -8.83 -27.61 15.16
N GLN A 38 -9.14 -26.61 15.98
CA GLN A 38 -9.29 -25.22 15.56
C GLN A 38 -8.01 -24.69 14.90
N ILE A 39 -6.84 -24.91 15.50
CA ILE A 39 -5.54 -24.55 14.93
C ILE A 39 -5.36 -25.16 13.53
N TYR A 40 -5.64 -26.45 13.36
CA TYR A 40 -5.49 -27.12 12.07
C TYR A 40 -6.40 -26.54 10.99
N ILE A 41 -7.65 -26.23 11.34
CA ILE A 41 -8.61 -25.60 10.42
C ILE A 41 -8.10 -24.23 9.97
N ILE A 42 -7.68 -23.39 10.93
CA ILE A 42 -7.21 -22.04 10.62
C ILE A 42 -5.92 -22.06 9.80
N ILE A 43 -4.96 -22.93 10.13
CA ILE A 43 -3.72 -23.09 9.35
C ILE A 43 -4.03 -23.36 7.88
N ARG A 44 -4.99 -24.26 7.60
CA ARG A 44 -5.37 -24.61 6.22
C ARG A 44 -6.00 -23.44 5.47
N GLU A 45 -6.82 -22.64 6.14
CA GLU A 45 -7.40 -21.42 5.56
C GLU A 45 -6.32 -20.37 5.26
N VAL A 46 -5.44 -20.11 6.23
CA VAL A 46 -4.30 -19.19 6.10
C VAL A 46 -3.38 -19.64 4.95
N GLU A 47 -3.11 -20.94 4.83
CA GLU A 47 -2.29 -21.52 3.76
C GLU A 47 -2.88 -21.23 2.36
N GLY A 48 -4.19 -21.39 2.20
CA GLY A 48 -4.88 -21.06 0.94
C GLY A 48 -4.73 -19.59 0.57
N SER A 49 -4.85 -18.68 1.54
CA SER A 49 -4.64 -17.24 1.32
C SER A 49 -3.17 -16.91 1.03
N LEU A 50 -2.23 -17.56 1.72
CA LEU A 50 -0.81 -17.39 1.48
C LEU A 50 -0.39 -17.84 0.08
N MET A 51 -1.00 -18.91 -0.45
CA MET A 51 -0.79 -19.35 -1.83
C MET A 51 -1.26 -18.30 -2.85
N ARG A 52 -2.35 -17.59 -2.58
CA ARG A 52 -2.81 -16.47 -3.42
C ARG A 52 -1.83 -15.29 -3.37
N LEU A 53 -1.33 -14.93 -2.18
CA LEU A 53 -0.28 -13.91 -2.02
C LEU A 53 0.99 -14.30 -2.79
N LYS A 54 1.41 -15.57 -2.70
CA LYS A 54 2.55 -16.12 -3.44
C LYS A 54 2.39 -15.93 -4.94
N PHE A 55 1.22 -16.28 -5.47
CA PHE A 55 0.91 -16.14 -6.89
C PHE A 55 0.95 -14.68 -7.35
N MET A 56 0.37 -13.75 -6.58
CA MET A 56 0.43 -12.31 -6.91
C MET A 56 1.86 -11.79 -6.92
N ARG A 57 2.67 -12.14 -5.92
CA ARG A 57 4.10 -11.81 -5.89
C ARG A 57 4.85 -12.38 -7.09
N ASP A 58 4.70 -13.67 -7.39
CA ASP A 58 5.41 -14.32 -8.51
C ASP A 58 5.03 -13.69 -9.84
N LYS A 59 3.74 -13.39 -10.03
CA LYS A 59 3.25 -12.69 -11.20
C LYS A 59 3.82 -11.27 -11.29
N GLY A 60 3.88 -10.53 -10.17
CA GLY A 60 4.45 -9.18 -10.14
C GLY A 60 5.94 -9.16 -10.47
N ARG A 61 6.71 -10.09 -9.90
CA ARG A 61 8.13 -10.30 -10.27
C ARG A 61 8.29 -10.61 -11.75
N LYS A 62 7.49 -11.54 -12.29
CA LYS A 62 7.55 -11.92 -13.70
C LYS A 62 7.26 -10.73 -14.61
N MET A 63 6.18 -10.00 -14.32
CA MET A 63 5.79 -8.80 -15.05
C MET A 63 6.90 -7.75 -15.03
N ALA A 64 7.51 -7.49 -13.87
CA ALA A 64 8.61 -6.54 -13.76
C ALA A 64 9.80 -6.91 -14.67
N ILE A 65 10.20 -8.18 -14.71
CA ILE A 65 11.29 -8.66 -15.58
C ILE A 65 10.92 -8.51 -17.06
N GLU A 66 9.70 -8.88 -17.44
CA GLU A 66 9.21 -8.79 -18.82
C GLU A 66 9.16 -7.32 -19.29
N THR A 67 8.56 -6.44 -18.50
CA THR A 67 8.44 -5.01 -18.85
C THR A 67 9.81 -4.30 -18.91
N VAL A 68 10.74 -4.62 -18.00
CA VAL A 68 12.12 -4.10 -18.08
C VAL A 68 12.80 -4.55 -19.37
N LYS A 69 12.60 -5.80 -19.80
CA LYS A 69 13.16 -6.31 -21.07
C LYS A 69 12.54 -5.61 -22.29
N GLU A 70 11.24 -5.40 -22.27
CA GLU A 70 10.49 -4.79 -23.38
C GLU A 70 10.83 -3.30 -23.57
N ILE A 71 10.80 -2.52 -22.49
CA ILE A 71 11.01 -1.07 -22.51
C ILE A 71 12.51 -0.74 -22.52
N GLY A 72 13.25 -1.36 -21.60
CA GLY A 72 14.65 -1.02 -21.34
C GLY A 72 15.65 -1.59 -22.32
N LYS A 73 15.29 -2.69 -23.01
CA LYS A 73 16.12 -3.48 -23.93
C LYS A 73 17.58 -3.61 -23.44
N PRO A 74 17.80 -4.11 -22.21
CA PRO A 74 19.14 -4.22 -21.66
C PRO A 74 20.00 -5.21 -22.45
N SER A 75 21.31 -4.96 -22.48
CA SER A 75 22.28 -5.84 -23.14
C SER A 75 22.48 -7.19 -22.41
N THR A 76 22.16 -7.24 -21.12
CA THR A 76 22.28 -8.42 -20.26
C THR A 76 20.94 -8.75 -19.61
N ASP A 77 20.74 -10.00 -19.18
CA ASP A 77 19.51 -10.41 -18.49
C ASP A 77 19.30 -9.62 -17.18
N PRO A 78 18.22 -8.81 -17.04
CA PRO A 78 17.99 -7.97 -15.86
C PRO A 78 17.50 -8.76 -14.65
N THR A 79 17.19 -10.05 -14.78
CA THR A 79 16.56 -10.89 -13.74
C THR A 79 17.23 -10.75 -12.37
N GLN A 80 18.56 -10.88 -12.30
CA GLN A 80 19.28 -10.81 -11.03
C GLN A 80 19.19 -9.43 -10.38
N ARG A 81 19.22 -8.35 -11.17
CA ARG A 81 19.11 -6.98 -10.67
C ARG A 81 17.70 -6.69 -10.16
N VAL A 82 16.68 -7.16 -10.88
CA VAL A 82 15.29 -7.09 -10.41
C VAL A 82 15.15 -7.82 -9.08
N ASP A 83 15.71 -9.03 -8.95
CA ASP A 83 15.67 -9.77 -7.68
C ASP A 83 16.34 -9.03 -6.52
N GLN A 84 17.47 -8.37 -6.78
CA GLN A 84 18.14 -7.54 -5.78
C GLN A 84 17.30 -6.32 -5.38
N PHE A 85 16.64 -5.67 -6.36
CA PHE A 85 15.74 -4.55 -6.10
C PHE A 85 14.56 -4.97 -5.21
N LEU A 86 13.96 -6.13 -5.48
CA LEU A 86 12.83 -6.66 -4.70
C LEU A 86 13.20 -7.07 -3.26
N GLU A 87 14.49 -7.10 -2.93
CA GLU A 87 15.00 -7.36 -1.59
C GLU A 87 15.48 -6.09 -0.88
N TYR A 88 15.33 -4.92 -1.50
CA TYR A 88 15.69 -3.64 -0.91
C TYR A 88 14.82 -3.30 0.32
N PHE A 89 15.44 -2.70 1.33
CA PHE A 89 14.75 -2.11 2.46
C PHE A 89 15.45 -0.83 2.91
N ALA A 90 14.67 0.12 3.43
CA ALA A 90 15.19 1.32 4.06
C ALA A 90 14.73 1.36 5.53
N ILE A 91 15.62 1.78 6.42
CA ILE A 91 15.34 1.89 7.86
C ILE A 91 15.07 3.37 8.15
N ALA A 92 13.87 3.67 8.64
CA ALA A 92 13.50 5.04 9.01
C ALA A 92 14.37 5.56 10.17
N PRO A 93 14.59 6.89 10.28
CA PRO A 93 15.29 7.47 11.42
C PRO A 93 14.59 7.18 12.74
N VAL A 94 15.35 7.12 13.83
CA VAL A 94 14.80 6.90 15.17
C VAL A 94 14.10 8.18 15.65
N ASN A 95 12.85 8.05 16.10
CA ASN A 95 12.00 9.19 16.52
C ASN A 95 12.28 9.72 17.94
N LEU A 96 13.31 9.20 18.64
CA LEU A 96 13.63 9.57 20.03
C LEU A 96 14.22 10.99 20.17
N ASP A 97 14.77 11.55 19.10
CA ASP A 97 15.25 12.95 19.03
C ASP A 97 14.38 13.72 18.04
N PRO A 98 13.33 14.42 18.48
CA PRO A 98 12.33 15.04 17.60
C PRO A 98 12.89 16.20 16.77
N SER A 99 14.05 16.76 17.14
CA SER A 99 14.65 17.86 16.40
C SER A 99 15.24 17.38 15.09
N GLY A 100 14.58 17.76 14.00
CA GLY A 100 15.03 17.51 12.64
C GLY A 100 14.88 16.09 12.12
N VAL A 101 14.06 15.26 12.78
CA VAL A 101 13.63 13.95 12.24
C VAL A 101 13.05 14.11 10.84
N ILE A 102 12.25 15.16 10.62
CA ILE A 102 11.58 15.39 9.33
C ILE A 102 12.61 15.68 8.22
N GLN A 103 13.64 16.48 8.49
CA GLN A 103 14.68 16.74 7.48
C GLN A 103 15.54 15.50 7.22
N ARG A 104 15.84 14.70 8.26
CA ARG A 104 16.55 13.42 8.10
C ARG A 104 15.71 12.43 7.29
N LEU A 105 14.40 12.39 7.53
CA LEU A 105 13.45 11.55 6.80
C LEU A 105 13.34 12.02 5.35
N GLU A 106 13.22 13.33 5.10
CA GLU A 106 13.23 13.91 3.76
C GLU A 106 14.49 13.48 2.99
N HIS A 107 15.66 13.67 3.59
CA HIS A 107 16.93 13.30 2.97
C HIS A 107 16.99 11.80 2.65
N LEU A 108 16.52 10.94 3.56
CA LEU A 108 16.48 9.50 3.33
C LEU A 108 15.55 9.13 2.16
N LEU A 109 14.39 9.78 2.05
CA LEU A 109 13.46 9.58 0.96
C LEU A 109 14.03 10.06 -0.38
N ASP A 110 14.69 11.22 -0.40
CA ASP A 110 15.37 11.74 -1.58
C ASP A 110 16.48 10.80 -2.05
N VAL A 111 17.29 10.27 -1.12
CA VAL A 111 18.34 9.28 -1.43
C VAL A 111 17.73 7.99 -1.97
N ARG A 112 16.59 7.54 -1.43
CA ARG A 112 15.88 6.36 -1.91
C ARG A 112 15.38 6.54 -3.32
N ASP A 113 14.70 7.65 -3.60
CA ASP A 113 14.17 8.02 -4.93
C ASP A 113 15.30 8.06 -5.98
N ILE A 114 16.41 8.75 -5.67
CA ILE A 114 17.58 8.81 -6.57
C ILE A 114 18.13 7.41 -6.85
N ARG A 115 18.35 6.62 -5.80
CA ARG A 115 18.88 5.26 -5.94
C ARG A 115 17.96 4.37 -6.76
N PHE A 116 16.65 4.46 -6.57
CA PHE A 116 15.68 3.64 -7.28
C PHE A 116 15.68 3.99 -8.78
N LYS A 117 15.66 5.29 -9.12
CA LYS A 117 15.79 5.73 -10.51
C LYS A 117 17.11 5.31 -11.14
N ASP A 118 18.22 5.34 -10.40
CA ASP A 118 19.52 4.88 -10.89
C ASP A 118 19.54 3.37 -11.14
N ASP A 119 18.98 2.57 -10.23
CA ASP A 119 18.83 1.12 -10.41
C ASP A 119 17.96 0.81 -11.64
N VAL A 120 16.88 1.56 -11.87
CA VAL A 120 16.04 1.46 -13.08
C VAL A 120 16.86 1.78 -14.33
N ARG A 121 17.62 2.88 -14.36
CA ARG A 121 18.45 3.25 -15.52
C ARG A 121 19.49 2.18 -15.87
N LEU A 122 20.05 1.52 -14.86
CA LEU A 122 20.98 0.40 -15.06
C LEU A 122 20.27 -0.83 -15.64
N MET A 123 19.03 -1.09 -15.25
CA MET A 123 18.22 -2.21 -15.74
C MET A 123 17.56 -1.93 -17.10
N ALA A 124 17.25 -0.67 -17.40
CA ALA A 124 16.49 -0.22 -18.55
C ALA A 124 17.13 1.01 -19.21
N PRO A 125 18.32 0.89 -19.82
CA PRO A 125 19.11 2.02 -20.30
C PRO A 125 18.46 2.79 -21.47
N GLN A 126 17.52 2.17 -22.19
CA GLN A 126 16.81 2.82 -23.31
C GLN A 126 15.49 3.48 -22.91
N ALA A 127 15.09 3.40 -21.62
CA ALA A 127 13.87 4.03 -21.15
C ALA A 127 14.03 5.56 -21.13
N ASP A 128 13.01 6.27 -21.63
CA ASP A 128 12.90 7.72 -21.41
C ASP A 128 12.59 8.04 -19.93
N GLU A 129 12.55 9.33 -19.58
CA GLU A 129 12.31 9.76 -18.20
C GLU A 129 10.93 9.35 -17.67
N THR A 130 9.89 9.43 -18.50
CA THR A 130 8.53 9.00 -18.14
C THR A 130 8.49 7.50 -17.90
N GLN A 131 9.10 6.73 -18.79
CA GLN A 131 9.23 5.29 -18.69
C GLN A 131 10.05 4.88 -17.46
N THR A 132 11.11 5.62 -17.15
CA THR A 132 11.93 5.40 -15.94
C THR A 132 11.09 5.54 -14.68
N ASN A 133 10.33 6.63 -14.55
CA ASN A 133 9.45 6.85 -13.39
C ASN A 133 8.33 5.78 -13.30
N ASN A 134 7.78 5.34 -14.44
CA ASN A 134 6.77 4.28 -14.46
C ASN A 134 7.36 2.91 -14.06
N LEU A 135 8.55 2.58 -14.57
CA LEU A 135 9.28 1.35 -14.22
C LEU A 135 9.67 1.32 -12.76
N GLU A 136 10.11 2.47 -12.22
CA GLU A 136 10.40 2.64 -10.79
C GLU A 136 9.19 2.28 -9.93
N ASN A 137 8.04 2.93 -10.16
CA ASN A 137 6.83 2.68 -9.37
C ASN A 137 6.29 1.25 -9.56
N MET A 138 6.43 0.69 -10.76
CA MET A 138 6.13 -0.73 -11.00
C MET A 138 7.02 -1.62 -10.11
N LEU A 139 8.32 -1.36 -10.07
CA LEU A 139 9.24 -2.13 -9.21
C LEU A 139 8.95 -1.92 -7.72
N GLU A 140 8.57 -0.73 -7.29
CA GLU A 140 8.11 -0.47 -5.91
C GLU A 140 6.85 -1.29 -5.58
N ALA A 141 5.87 -1.37 -6.48
CA ALA A 141 4.68 -2.19 -6.27
C ALA A 141 5.00 -3.69 -6.22
N ALA A 142 5.95 -4.16 -7.03
CA ALA A 142 6.44 -5.54 -6.96
C ALA A 142 7.20 -5.82 -5.65
N LEU A 143 8.00 -4.86 -5.18
CA LEU A 143 8.70 -4.90 -3.90
C LEU A 143 7.70 -5.01 -2.74
N ALA A 144 6.63 -4.20 -2.75
CA ALA A 144 5.57 -4.26 -1.75
C ALA A 144 4.91 -5.64 -1.67
N LEU A 145 4.56 -6.25 -2.82
CA LEU A 145 4.04 -7.62 -2.88
C LEU A 145 5.02 -8.65 -2.32
N ASN A 146 6.31 -8.48 -2.59
CA ASN A 146 7.36 -9.36 -2.04
C ASN A 146 7.44 -9.25 -0.52
N ILE A 147 7.44 -8.03 0.02
CA ILE A 147 7.45 -7.78 1.47
C ILE A 147 6.20 -8.39 2.14
N ILE A 148 5.00 -8.12 1.59
CA ILE A 148 3.74 -8.67 2.11
C ILE A 148 3.83 -10.21 2.19
N TYR A 149 4.22 -10.87 1.10
CA TYR A 149 4.33 -12.33 1.09
C TYR A 149 5.37 -12.85 2.08
N LYS A 150 6.55 -12.22 2.16
CA LYS A 150 7.62 -12.64 3.08
C LYS A 150 7.19 -12.56 4.55
N ILE A 151 6.56 -11.44 4.94
CA ILE A 151 6.08 -11.24 6.32
C ILE A 151 4.97 -12.23 6.65
N MET A 152 3.95 -12.36 5.79
CA MET A 152 2.84 -13.29 6.04
C MET A 152 3.30 -14.75 6.09
N ARG A 153 4.25 -15.12 5.21
CA ARG A 153 4.84 -16.46 5.22
C ARG A 153 5.65 -16.72 6.49
N HIS A 154 6.41 -15.74 6.97
CA HIS A 154 7.20 -15.87 8.20
C HIS A 154 6.30 -16.22 9.38
N PHE A 155 5.25 -15.41 9.62
CA PHE A 155 4.33 -15.66 10.72
C PHE A 155 3.52 -16.95 10.55
N TYR A 156 3.13 -17.31 9.33
CA TYR A 156 2.47 -18.60 9.07
C TYR A 156 3.35 -19.78 9.48
N ILE A 157 4.62 -19.78 9.09
CA ILE A 157 5.58 -20.84 9.46
C ILE A 157 5.82 -20.84 10.97
N LEU A 158 5.96 -19.66 11.58
CA LEU A 158 6.14 -19.53 13.02
C LEU A 158 4.95 -20.12 13.79
N GLY A 159 3.72 -19.75 13.41
CA GLY A 159 2.49 -20.28 13.99
C GLY A 159 2.39 -21.79 13.84
N LYS A 160 2.66 -22.32 12.63
CA LYS A 160 2.63 -23.76 12.34
C LYS A 160 3.68 -24.55 13.14
N LYS A 161 4.89 -24.02 13.32
CA LYS A 161 5.97 -24.69 14.08
C LYS A 161 5.72 -24.67 15.58
N THR A 162 5.24 -23.55 16.11
CA THR A 162 5.02 -23.36 17.54
C THR A 162 3.68 -23.90 18.04
N PHE A 163 2.75 -24.23 17.12
CA PHE A 163 1.35 -24.51 17.44
C PHE A 163 0.71 -23.39 18.28
N SER A 164 1.16 -22.14 18.11
CA SER A 164 0.63 -21.00 18.84
C SER A 164 -0.71 -20.56 18.24
N LEU A 165 -1.80 -20.83 18.98
CA LEU A 165 -3.16 -20.42 18.60
C LEU A 165 -3.24 -18.92 18.30
N TYR A 166 -2.63 -18.09 19.16
CA TYR A 166 -2.75 -16.64 19.05
C TYR A 166 -2.09 -16.08 17.79
N ILE A 167 -0.91 -16.60 17.41
CA ILE A 167 -0.22 -16.19 16.17
C ILE A 167 -1.08 -16.52 14.96
N ILE A 168 -1.63 -17.74 14.92
CA ILE A 168 -2.43 -18.22 13.79
C ILE A 168 -3.75 -17.47 13.68
N MET A 169 -4.40 -17.19 14.81
CA MET A 169 -5.63 -16.41 14.86
C MET A 169 -5.41 -14.95 14.42
N GLN A 170 -4.33 -14.30 14.87
CA GLN A 170 -3.96 -12.97 14.41
C GLN A 170 -3.76 -12.92 12.88
N LEU A 171 -3.09 -13.94 12.32
CA LEU A 171 -2.94 -14.04 10.86
C LEU A 171 -4.28 -14.18 10.16
N GLN A 172 -5.16 -15.06 10.63
CA GLN A 172 -6.48 -15.25 10.04
C GLN A 172 -7.29 -13.95 10.05
N MET A 173 -7.24 -13.19 11.14
CA MET A 173 -7.99 -11.94 11.28
C MET A 173 -7.45 -10.82 10.38
N VAL A 174 -6.14 -10.69 10.21
CA VAL A 174 -5.53 -9.61 9.41
C VAL A 174 -5.49 -9.92 7.92
N LEU A 175 -5.50 -11.21 7.55
CA LEU A 175 -5.36 -11.68 6.17
C LEU A 175 -6.33 -11.02 5.17
N PRO A 176 -7.63 -10.81 5.48
CA PRO A 176 -8.56 -10.16 4.56
C PRO A 176 -8.13 -8.73 4.19
N LEU A 177 -7.60 -7.97 5.15
CA LEU A 177 -7.12 -6.61 4.93
C LEU A 177 -5.84 -6.63 4.07
N ILE A 178 -4.88 -7.48 4.43
CA ILE A 178 -3.64 -7.67 3.67
C ILE A 178 -3.94 -8.14 2.23
N MET A 179 -4.96 -8.99 2.04
CA MET A 179 -5.37 -9.44 0.72
C MET A 179 -5.96 -8.32 -0.13
N ARG A 180 -6.70 -7.36 0.47
CA ARG A 180 -7.19 -6.17 -0.24
C ARG A 180 -6.03 -5.28 -0.69
N GLU A 181 -5.07 -5.05 0.20
CA GLU A 181 -3.86 -4.28 -0.08
C GLU A 181 -3.01 -4.93 -1.18
N ALA A 182 -2.75 -6.24 -1.07
CA ALA A 182 -2.00 -6.98 -2.09
C ALA A 182 -2.70 -6.95 -3.46
N LYS A 183 -4.04 -7.01 -3.51
CA LYS A 183 -4.78 -6.85 -4.76
C LYS A 183 -4.63 -5.45 -5.34
N ALA A 184 -4.65 -4.41 -4.51
CA ALA A 184 -4.42 -3.04 -4.96
C ALA A 184 -3.02 -2.88 -5.59
N TYR A 185 -1.97 -3.40 -4.95
CA TYR A 185 -0.62 -3.42 -5.53
C TYR A 185 -0.53 -4.24 -6.82
N ALA A 186 -1.19 -5.40 -6.88
CA ALA A 186 -1.23 -6.22 -8.09
C ALA A 186 -1.94 -5.51 -9.26
N SER A 187 -2.97 -4.71 -8.98
CA SER A 187 -3.63 -3.86 -9.97
C SER A 187 -2.75 -2.67 -10.38
N ALA A 188 -2.08 -2.03 -9.41
CA ALA A 188 -1.19 -0.89 -9.65
C ALA A 188 -0.01 -1.26 -10.56
N LEU A 189 0.55 -2.47 -10.40
CA LEU A 189 1.60 -3.00 -11.30
C LEU A 189 1.21 -2.88 -12.77
N LYS A 190 0.00 -3.33 -13.12
CA LYS A 190 -0.51 -3.25 -14.49
C LYS A 190 -0.70 -1.79 -14.92
N ALA A 191 -1.24 -0.95 -14.04
CA ALA A 191 -1.44 0.47 -14.35
C ALA A 191 -0.12 1.17 -14.67
N PHE A 192 0.94 0.93 -13.88
CA PHE A 192 2.27 1.51 -14.14
C PHE A 192 2.89 1.00 -15.45
N THR A 193 2.70 -0.28 -15.79
CA THR A 193 3.18 -0.82 -17.07
C THR A 193 2.51 -0.17 -18.28
N GLU A 194 1.24 0.21 -18.13
CA GLU A 194 0.43 0.82 -19.20
C GLU A 194 0.42 2.35 -19.14
N GLY A 195 1.13 2.97 -18.18
CA GLY A 195 1.13 4.42 -17.95
C GLY A 195 -0.25 5.00 -17.59
N GLN A 196 -1.12 4.19 -16.99
CA GLN A 196 -2.47 4.58 -16.64
C GLN A 196 -2.51 5.36 -15.33
N PRO A 197 -3.31 6.43 -15.23
CA PRO A 197 -3.53 7.12 -13.96
C PRO A 197 -4.22 6.18 -12.98
N ILE A 198 -3.76 6.20 -11.72
CA ILE A 198 -4.37 5.49 -10.59
C ILE A 198 -5.25 6.44 -9.77
N GLY A 199 -5.92 5.93 -8.73
CA GLY A 199 -6.88 6.70 -7.93
C GLY A 199 -6.33 8.03 -7.40
N ASP A 200 -5.07 8.03 -6.94
CA ASP A 200 -4.35 9.23 -6.45
C ASP A 200 -4.17 10.32 -7.53
N GLY A 201 -4.30 9.96 -8.81
CA GLY A 201 -4.22 10.89 -9.93
C GLY A 201 -5.43 11.82 -10.05
N ALA A 202 -6.51 11.65 -9.28
CA ALA A 202 -7.71 12.47 -9.42
C ALA A 202 -7.43 13.97 -9.21
N GLY A 203 -6.68 14.34 -8.16
CA GLY A 203 -6.28 15.73 -7.91
C GLY A 203 -5.43 16.30 -9.04
N ALA A 204 -4.44 15.53 -9.51
CA ALA A 204 -3.59 15.92 -10.62
C ALA A 204 -4.37 16.08 -11.94
N LEU A 205 -5.41 15.27 -12.18
CA LEU A 205 -6.27 15.38 -13.36
C LEU A 205 -7.16 16.64 -13.29
N VAL A 206 -7.68 16.99 -12.12
CA VAL A 206 -8.42 18.25 -11.92
C VAL A 206 -7.52 19.45 -12.20
N ALA A 207 -6.32 19.46 -11.61
CA ALA A 207 -5.33 20.50 -11.86
C ALA A 207 -4.95 20.57 -13.36
N ALA A 208 -4.70 19.44 -14.01
CA ALA A 208 -4.38 19.39 -15.44
C ALA A 208 -5.52 19.95 -16.32
N LYS A 209 -6.78 19.73 -15.94
CA LYS A 209 -7.94 20.29 -16.63
C LYS A 209 -7.99 21.81 -16.50
N LEU A 210 -7.70 22.36 -15.32
CA LEU A 210 -7.62 23.81 -15.10
C LEU A 210 -6.48 24.43 -15.92
N MET A 211 -5.31 23.80 -15.95
CA MET A 211 -4.14 24.30 -16.69
C MET A 211 -4.28 24.28 -18.22
N ARG A 212 -5.39 23.76 -18.77
CA ARG A 212 -5.53 23.56 -20.22
C ARG A 212 -5.56 24.91 -20.95
N GLY A 213 -4.68 25.09 -21.93
CA GLY A 213 -4.58 26.32 -22.72
C GLY A 213 -3.71 27.42 -22.07
N HIS A 214 -3.10 27.13 -20.91
CA HIS A 214 -2.18 28.04 -20.23
C HIS A 214 -0.73 27.52 -20.34
N GLU A 215 0.21 28.45 -20.30
CA GLU A 215 1.65 28.14 -20.24
C GLU A 215 1.97 27.43 -18.92
N LYS A 216 2.80 26.39 -19.01
CA LYS A 216 3.23 25.58 -17.88
C LYS A 216 4.72 25.79 -17.67
N THR A 217 5.11 26.07 -16.44
CA THR A 217 6.51 26.26 -16.04
C THR A 217 6.85 25.31 -14.91
N GLN A 218 8.09 24.83 -14.86
CA GLN A 218 8.56 24.00 -13.76
C GLN A 218 8.89 24.91 -12.56
N ILE A 219 8.33 24.60 -11.38
CA ILE A 219 8.46 25.45 -10.18
C ILE A 219 9.23 24.75 -9.05
N ALA A 220 9.23 23.41 -9.02
CA ALA A 220 10.00 22.59 -8.10
C ALA A 220 10.30 21.23 -8.76
N LYS A 221 11.05 20.35 -8.07
CA LYS A 221 11.38 19.00 -8.56
C LYS A 221 10.09 18.24 -8.92
N ASP A 222 9.99 17.84 -10.19
CA ASP A 222 8.85 17.13 -10.78
C ASP A 222 7.49 17.81 -10.52
N VAL A 223 7.44 19.15 -10.43
CA VAL A 223 6.19 19.92 -10.24
C VAL A 223 6.09 21.04 -11.27
N VAL A 224 4.96 21.09 -11.96
CA VAL A 224 4.62 22.14 -12.93
C VAL A 224 3.53 23.06 -12.38
N MET A 225 3.61 24.33 -12.78
CA MET A 225 2.69 25.39 -12.43
C MET A 225 2.10 26.03 -13.69
N ALA A 226 0.83 26.40 -13.65
CA ALA A 226 0.26 27.36 -14.58
C ALA A 226 -0.39 28.53 -13.83
N LYS A 227 -0.20 29.74 -14.35
CA LYS A 227 -0.86 30.95 -13.87
C LYS A 227 -2.10 31.20 -14.72
N MET A 228 -3.26 31.34 -14.08
CA MET A 228 -4.52 31.54 -14.81
C MET A 228 -5.52 32.39 -14.02
N PRO A 229 -6.44 33.11 -14.69
CA PRO A 229 -7.55 33.76 -14.01
C PRO A 229 -8.63 32.74 -13.64
N ILE A 230 -9.09 32.77 -12.39
CA ILE A 230 -10.26 32.03 -11.90
C ILE A 230 -11.14 33.02 -11.13
N GLU A 231 -12.39 33.22 -11.59
CA GLU A 231 -13.37 34.09 -10.92
C GLU A 231 -12.84 35.49 -10.58
N GLY A 232 -12.09 36.10 -11.50
CA GLY A 232 -11.51 37.44 -11.31
C GLY A 232 -10.28 37.49 -10.38
N ARG A 233 -9.82 36.34 -9.88
CA ARG A 233 -8.59 36.18 -9.11
C ARG A 233 -7.50 35.52 -9.94
N THR A 234 -6.25 35.81 -9.61
CA THR A 234 -5.11 35.07 -10.17
C THR A 234 -4.92 33.78 -9.37
N ALA A 235 -5.01 32.64 -10.04
CA ALA A 235 -4.74 31.33 -9.46
C ALA A 235 -3.38 30.80 -9.95
N TYR A 236 -2.62 30.26 -9.01
CA TYR A 236 -1.41 29.48 -9.27
C TYR A 236 -1.78 28.02 -9.09
N VAL A 237 -2.04 27.33 -10.20
CA VAL A 237 -2.38 25.90 -10.16
C VAL A 237 -1.07 25.12 -10.25
N ILE A 238 -0.86 24.14 -9.38
CA ILE A 238 0.30 23.25 -9.40
C ILE A 238 -0.13 21.79 -9.47
N LYS A 239 0.72 20.94 -10.05
CA LYS A 239 0.59 19.48 -9.99
C LYS A 239 1.95 18.80 -10.23
N ALA A 240 2.06 17.53 -9.85
CA ALA A 240 3.19 16.70 -10.26
C ALA A 240 3.31 16.65 -11.80
N GLU A 241 4.52 16.70 -12.32
CA GLU A 241 4.83 16.62 -13.73
C GLU A 241 4.41 15.26 -14.30
N GLY A 242 3.79 15.24 -15.48
CA GLY A 242 3.27 13.99 -16.09
C GLY A 242 3.55 13.97 -17.60
N PRO A 243 3.35 12.82 -18.26
CA PRO A 243 2.45 11.73 -17.88
C PRO A 243 3.07 10.60 -17.01
N GLY A 244 4.33 10.74 -16.57
CA GLY A 244 4.98 9.74 -15.71
C GLY A 244 4.38 9.68 -14.30
N ALA A 245 4.60 8.55 -13.63
CA ALA A 245 4.24 8.34 -12.23
C ALA A 245 5.15 9.14 -11.28
N ASN A 246 4.95 10.46 -11.26
CA ASN A 246 5.69 11.37 -10.41
C ASN A 246 4.86 11.80 -9.20
N VAL A 247 5.53 11.91 -8.06
CA VAL A 247 4.97 12.54 -6.85
C VAL A 247 5.46 13.99 -6.73
N GLY A 248 6.74 14.24 -7.03
CA GLY A 248 7.38 15.54 -6.95
C GLY A 248 7.46 16.12 -5.54
N LYS A 249 7.82 17.41 -5.44
CA LYS A 249 7.89 18.17 -4.18
C LYS A 249 6.88 19.34 -4.15
N PRO A 250 5.57 19.06 -4.01
CA PRO A 250 4.53 20.09 -4.04
C PRO A 250 4.60 21.08 -2.88
N GLY A 251 5.12 20.68 -1.71
CA GLY A 251 5.33 21.59 -0.58
C GLY A 251 6.42 22.63 -0.87
N GLU A 252 7.50 22.24 -1.56
CA GLU A 252 8.51 23.20 -2.04
C GLU A 252 7.94 24.17 -3.06
N ALA A 253 7.12 23.69 -4.00
CA ALA A 253 6.44 24.54 -4.97
C ALA A 253 5.53 25.57 -4.29
N MET A 254 4.73 25.13 -3.31
CA MET A 254 3.85 26.00 -2.55
C MET A 254 4.64 27.06 -1.78
N LYS A 255 5.72 26.67 -1.09
CA LYS A 255 6.60 27.59 -0.38
C LYS A 255 7.16 28.67 -1.30
N ARG A 256 7.68 28.30 -2.47
CA ARG A 256 8.20 29.26 -3.47
C ARG A 256 7.13 30.24 -3.94
N ILE A 257 5.92 29.76 -4.25
CA ILE A 257 4.81 30.63 -4.66
C ILE A 257 4.46 31.64 -3.57
N ILE A 258 4.41 31.21 -2.30
CA ILE A 258 4.12 32.10 -1.17
C ILE A 258 5.22 33.15 -1.03
N GLU A 259 6.49 32.75 -1.09
CA GLU A 259 7.66 33.65 -0.99
C GLU A 259 7.71 34.67 -2.14
N GLU A 260 7.51 34.23 -3.39
CA GLU A 260 7.49 35.10 -4.58
C GLU A 260 6.35 36.13 -4.59
N ASN A 261 5.28 35.87 -3.82
CA ASN A 261 4.14 36.78 -3.69
C ASN A 261 4.15 37.55 -2.35
N ASP A 262 5.29 37.63 -1.66
CA ASP A 262 5.44 38.32 -0.36
C ASP A 262 4.43 37.85 0.71
N GLY A 263 4.07 36.56 0.68
CA GLY A 263 3.05 36.00 1.57
C GLY A 263 1.61 36.39 1.24
N LYS A 264 1.35 37.09 0.14
CA LYS A 264 0.02 37.57 -0.27
C LYS A 264 -0.80 36.48 -0.98
N VAL A 265 -0.94 35.31 -0.34
CA VAL A 265 -1.80 34.22 -0.79
C VAL A 265 -3.05 34.19 0.08
N ALA A 266 -4.21 34.45 -0.53
CA ALA A 266 -5.47 34.56 0.22
C ALA A 266 -6.07 33.20 0.63
N LEU A 267 -5.82 32.16 -0.17
CA LEU A 267 -6.39 30.82 0.02
C LEU A 267 -5.55 29.79 -0.72
N THR A 268 -5.31 28.65 -0.07
CA THR A 268 -4.75 27.44 -0.69
C THR A 268 -5.84 26.38 -0.73
N ILE A 269 -6.07 25.81 -1.92
CA ILE A 269 -7.02 24.71 -2.12
C ILE A 269 -6.21 23.48 -2.52
N VAL A 270 -6.32 22.41 -1.72
CA VAL A 270 -5.69 21.11 -2.00
C VAL A 270 -6.77 20.14 -2.43
N ILE A 271 -6.57 19.48 -3.57
CA ILE A 271 -7.50 18.50 -4.13
C ILE A 271 -6.76 17.17 -4.15
N ASP A 272 -7.26 16.21 -3.38
CA ASP A 272 -6.63 14.89 -3.20
C ASP A 272 -7.67 13.77 -3.29
N ALA A 273 -7.21 12.55 -3.60
CA ALA A 273 -8.06 11.37 -3.64
C ALA A 273 -7.97 10.59 -2.32
N GLY A 274 -8.91 10.85 -1.41
CA GLY A 274 -8.99 10.16 -0.12
C GLY A 274 -9.45 8.71 -0.23
N LEU A 275 -9.05 7.89 0.75
CA LEU A 275 -9.70 6.60 1.00
C LEU A 275 -11.10 6.83 1.57
N LYS A 276 -12.08 6.09 1.05
CA LYS A 276 -13.44 6.08 1.57
C LYS A 276 -13.60 5.06 2.71
N LEU A 277 -14.51 5.32 3.63
CA LEU A 277 -15.05 4.32 4.54
C LEU A 277 -16.01 3.37 3.81
N GLU A 278 -16.21 2.16 4.32
CA GLU A 278 -17.08 1.16 3.70
C GLU A 278 -18.51 1.68 3.46
N GLY A 279 -19.03 2.54 4.34
CA GLY A 279 -20.37 3.15 4.23
C GLY A 279 -20.48 4.33 3.27
N GLU A 280 -19.37 4.90 2.81
CA GLU A 280 -19.36 6.10 1.96
C GLU A 280 -19.49 5.76 0.48
N LYS A 281 -20.08 6.68 -0.29
CA LYS A 281 -20.23 6.51 -1.75
C LYS A 281 -18.90 6.81 -2.44
N PRO A 282 -18.42 5.95 -3.35
CA PRO A 282 -17.26 6.28 -4.18
C PRO A 282 -17.49 7.57 -4.97
N GLY A 283 -16.48 8.44 -5.01
CA GLY A 283 -16.52 9.71 -5.75
C GLY A 283 -17.29 10.83 -5.06
N GLU A 284 -17.71 10.65 -3.81
CA GLU A 284 -18.26 11.72 -2.99
C GLU A 284 -17.17 12.76 -2.67
N VAL A 285 -17.57 14.04 -2.66
CA VAL A 285 -16.67 15.16 -2.37
C VAL A 285 -16.87 15.57 -0.92
N ALA A 286 -15.78 15.57 -0.16
CA ALA A 286 -15.74 16.09 1.20
C ALA A 286 -14.86 17.34 1.26
N GLU A 287 -15.25 18.31 2.08
CA GLU A 287 -14.49 19.53 2.35
C GLU A 287 -13.97 19.51 3.78
N GLY A 288 -12.77 20.02 3.99
CA GLY A 288 -12.14 20.10 5.31
C GLY A 288 -11.03 21.15 5.35
N VAL A 289 -10.45 21.33 6.54
CA VAL A 289 -9.36 22.28 6.78
C VAL A 289 -8.07 21.51 7.07
N GLY A 290 -7.00 21.86 6.37
CA GLY A 290 -5.68 21.24 6.51
C GLY A 290 -5.11 20.80 5.16
N VAL A 291 -3.97 20.10 5.21
CA VAL A 291 -3.25 19.62 4.02
C VAL A 291 -3.36 18.10 3.93
N ALA A 292 -4.21 17.63 3.02
CA ALA A 292 -4.30 16.23 2.63
C ALA A 292 -3.29 15.97 1.50
N ILE A 293 -2.07 15.58 1.86
CA ILE A 293 -1.04 15.13 0.91
C ILE A 293 -0.62 13.71 1.30
N GLY A 294 -0.58 12.78 0.34
CA GLY A 294 -0.10 11.41 0.55
C GLY A 294 1.37 11.31 0.97
N GLY A 295 1.83 10.06 1.19
CA GLY A 295 3.24 9.78 1.45
C GLY A 295 3.69 9.94 2.91
N PRO A 296 5.01 9.94 3.17
CA PRO A 296 5.60 9.84 4.51
C PRO A 296 5.40 11.07 5.43
N GLY A 297 4.68 12.09 4.96
CA GLY A 297 4.31 13.27 5.75
C GLY A 297 5.30 14.43 5.71
N VAL A 298 6.47 14.28 5.09
CA VAL A 298 7.49 15.35 4.99
C VAL A 298 6.93 16.61 4.32
N GLU A 299 6.24 16.45 3.18
CA GLU A 299 5.69 17.58 2.42
C GLU A 299 4.57 18.33 3.18
N ARG A 300 3.94 17.71 4.19
CA ARG A 300 2.92 18.37 5.02
C ARG A 300 3.50 19.39 6.00
N TYR A 301 4.82 19.38 6.20
CA TYR A 301 5.52 20.29 7.12
C TYR A 301 6.13 21.52 6.43
N LYS A 302 6.05 21.61 5.11
CA LYS A 302 6.50 22.78 4.34
C LYS A 302 5.37 23.78 4.17
#